data_AF-A0A2E8YVG1-F1
#
_entry.id   AF-A0A2E8YVG1-F1
#
_cell.length_a   1.000
_cell.length_b   1.000
_cell.length_c   1.000
_cell.angle_alpha   90.00
_cell.angle_beta   90.00
_cell.angle_gamma   90.00
#
_symmetry.space_group_name_H-M   'P 1'
#
loop_
_entity.id
_entity.type
_entity.pdbx_description
1 polymer ?
#
loop_
_entity_poly.entity_id
_entity_poly.type
_entity_poly.pdbx_seq_one_letter_code
_entity_poly.pdbx_strand_id
1 'polypeptide(L)'
;MDGVQVGFVGAVTEHLDELVSPAGITDIEVTDIVEATNAAADDLKSEGADIVVLLVHEGAPSNDCDEIAALGAETDFGSIVQGVSDDVDAIVSGHTHLTYNCSFPVAGWSDREVTERPVVSAGQYGYNLNQILFSVDEETGEVVGMEQNVLPLTIGVDPYTANYPADQDVQDIVDAAVAEADVLGAEPLGDIDGAFYRAKLENGTTENRGGESTLGNLVAEIQQWATSTEERGSAQIAFMNPGGLRADLTGSGDTFPKTVTYKQAANVQPFANTLVNMDLTGEQLKDVLEEQWQPDGASRPFLKLGISEGFTYLYDPTAPAGEHILQMRLDGEVIGADDVFSVTVNSFLAAGGDDFDTFAEGADARDTGYSDLQAQVDYFAEFATEEAVPVDYSQRAVGMVLPDDWGVYEAGDTVDLELSSLSMTSPGDLTDSEVSLTVFGTELGSGTVETVKQSALPGFDEAGTSSASLTIPDNAAGGLYDVTIEGPDTGTAVTFTMAVEEAPDTTPPPPVKAPSVINVRHKPAKPVAGKDRVRIIVNVASEGRPAQGRVVIKVAGRKAYTMLLNRFGRAVVKVPPFGQPGRKQVRVTYNGNKETEPNRVRHVIRVVR
;
A
#
# COMPACT_ATOMS: atom_id res chain seq x y z
N MET A 1 6.94 -4.21 -56.85
CA MET A 1 5.76 -4.95 -57.35
C MET A 1 5.42 -4.37 -58.72
N ASP A 2 5.46 -5.19 -59.77
CA ASP A 2 5.13 -4.79 -61.15
C ASP A 2 5.79 -3.49 -61.67
N GLY A 3 7.04 -3.23 -61.27
CA GLY A 3 7.81 -2.04 -61.68
C GLY A 3 7.90 -0.93 -60.62
N VAL A 4 6.97 -0.90 -59.66
CA VAL A 4 6.99 0.02 -58.52
C VAL A 4 7.85 -0.55 -57.38
N GLN A 5 8.75 0.22 -56.81
CA GLN A 5 9.56 -0.15 -55.65
C GLN A 5 8.94 0.41 -54.37
N VAL A 6 8.66 -0.47 -53.41
CA VAL A 6 8.08 -0.09 -52.12
C VAL A 6 9.07 -0.43 -51.02
N GLY A 7 9.51 0.58 -50.29
CA GLY A 7 10.35 0.46 -49.10
C GLY A 7 9.52 0.43 -47.83
N PHE A 8 9.97 -0.33 -46.84
CA PHE A 8 9.35 -0.38 -45.51
C PHE A 8 10.40 -0.01 -44.47
N VAL A 9 10.05 0.95 -43.62
CA VAL A 9 10.85 1.32 -42.44
C VAL A 9 10.15 0.77 -41.22
N GLY A 10 10.85 0.02 -40.39
CA GLY A 10 10.33 -0.49 -39.13
C GLY A 10 10.79 0.37 -37.95
N ALA A 11 9.89 0.71 -37.04
CA ALA A 11 10.21 1.39 -35.79
C ALA A 11 9.43 0.78 -34.62
N VAL A 12 9.97 0.91 -33.42
CA VAL A 12 9.37 0.44 -32.15
C VAL A 12 9.28 1.61 -31.20
N THR A 13 8.34 1.59 -30.26
CA THR A 13 8.19 2.61 -29.21
C THR A 13 9.51 2.87 -28.49
N GLU A 14 9.71 4.14 -28.12
CA GLU A 14 10.89 4.57 -27.37
C GLU A 14 10.86 4.08 -25.92
N HIS A 15 9.67 3.76 -25.40
CA HIS A 15 9.39 3.25 -24.05
C HIS A 15 9.65 1.74 -23.90
N LEU A 16 10.55 1.18 -24.71
CA LEU A 16 10.78 -0.26 -24.70
C LEU A 16 11.28 -0.72 -23.33
N ASP A 17 12.10 0.08 -22.66
CA ASP A 17 12.64 -0.16 -21.33
C ASP A 17 11.58 -0.19 -20.22
N GLU A 18 10.47 0.52 -20.38
CA GLU A 18 9.33 0.46 -19.45
C GLU A 18 8.44 -0.78 -19.69
N LEU A 19 8.48 -1.35 -20.90
CA LEU A 19 7.48 -2.30 -21.40
C LEU A 19 7.98 -3.74 -21.56
N VAL A 20 9.29 -3.93 -21.63
CA VAL A 20 9.93 -5.26 -21.61
C VAL A 20 10.97 -5.27 -20.51
N SER A 21 11.37 -6.46 -20.04
CA SER A 21 12.40 -6.55 -19.00
C SER A 21 13.68 -5.79 -19.40
N PRO A 22 14.05 -4.71 -18.69
CA PRO A 22 15.29 -3.95 -18.91
C PRO A 22 16.54 -4.81 -18.98
N ALA A 23 16.61 -5.87 -18.15
CA ALA A 23 17.71 -6.82 -18.15
C ALA A 23 17.89 -7.52 -19.52
N GLY A 24 16.78 -7.75 -20.24
CA GLY A 24 16.75 -8.38 -21.56
C GLY A 24 17.22 -7.48 -22.71
N ILE A 25 17.35 -6.17 -22.48
CA ILE A 25 17.66 -5.18 -23.52
C ILE A 25 18.91 -4.34 -23.20
N THR A 26 19.71 -4.72 -22.21
CA THR A 26 20.92 -3.97 -21.78
C THR A 26 21.95 -3.70 -22.88
N ASP A 27 21.96 -4.49 -23.95
CA ASP A 27 22.85 -4.33 -25.12
C ASP A 27 22.16 -3.64 -26.31
N ILE A 28 20.94 -3.14 -26.14
CA ILE A 28 20.13 -2.47 -27.18
C ILE A 28 20.07 -0.98 -26.85
N GLU A 29 20.34 -0.13 -27.85
CA GLU A 29 20.11 1.31 -27.79
C GLU A 29 18.82 1.63 -28.54
N VAL A 30 17.86 2.23 -27.85
CA VAL A 30 16.64 2.75 -28.47
C VAL A 30 16.92 4.19 -28.87
N THR A 31 16.79 4.47 -30.17
CA THR A 31 17.05 5.79 -30.76
C THR A 31 15.75 6.47 -31.16
N ASP A 32 15.78 7.80 -31.31
CA ASP A 32 14.64 8.60 -31.76
C ASP A 32 14.00 8.04 -33.05
N ILE A 33 12.69 7.79 -33.00
CA ILE A 33 11.93 7.17 -34.08
C ILE A 33 11.96 8.04 -35.33
N VAL A 34 11.85 9.36 -35.20
CA VAL A 34 11.78 10.30 -36.33
C VAL A 34 13.12 10.37 -37.05
N GLU A 35 14.22 10.54 -36.31
CA GLU A 35 15.57 10.60 -36.86
C GLU A 35 15.93 9.30 -37.58
N ALA A 36 15.72 8.15 -36.92
CA ALA A 36 16.01 6.85 -37.51
C ALA A 36 15.12 6.56 -38.73
N THR A 37 13.83 6.94 -38.67
CA THR A 37 12.91 6.75 -39.79
C THR A 37 13.31 7.59 -40.99
N ASN A 38 13.66 8.85 -40.78
CA ASN A 38 14.03 9.76 -41.86
C ASN A 38 15.33 9.32 -42.53
N ALA A 39 16.33 8.89 -41.76
CA ALA A 39 17.57 8.35 -42.33
C ALA A 39 17.32 7.08 -43.18
N ALA A 40 16.49 6.16 -42.69
CA ALA A 40 16.14 4.96 -43.44
C ALA A 40 15.28 5.25 -44.69
N ALA A 41 14.38 6.22 -44.60
CA ALA A 41 13.58 6.69 -45.74
C ALA A 41 14.48 7.31 -46.82
N ASP A 42 15.42 8.18 -46.45
CA ASP A 42 16.40 8.77 -47.37
C ASP A 42 17.21 7.70 -48.10
N ASP A 43 17.70 6.69 -47.37
CA ASP A 43 18.43 5.56 -47.94
C ASP A 43 17.57 4.80 -48.96
N LEU A 44 16.32 4.46 -48.59
CA LEU A 44 15.37 3.78 -49.48
C LEU A 44 15.07 4.60 -50.74
N LYS A 45 14.85 5.92 -50.63
CA LYS A 45 14.65 6.80 -51.79
C LYS A 45 15.90 6.85 -52.67
N SER A 46 17.10 6.86 -52.08
CA SER A 46 18.36 6.85 -52.84
C SER A 46 18.58 5.55 -53.62
N GLU A 47 18.04 4.43 -53.12
CA GLU A 47 18.03 3.13 -53.78
C GLU A 47 16.90 2.98 -54.82
N GLY A 48 16.02 3.98 -54.92
CA GLY A 48 14.98 4.07 -55.92
C GLY A 48 13.60 3.57 -55.46
N ALA A 49 13.31 3.61 -54.16
CA ALA A 49 11.95 3.40 -53.66
C ALA A 49 11.01 4.50 -54.19
N ASP A 50 9.92 4.08 -54.82
CA ASP A 50 8.85 4.96 -55.28
C ASP A 50 7.94 5.35 -54.11
N ILE A 51 7.60 4.36 -53.27
CA ILE A 51 6.80 4.51 -52.05
C ILE A 51 7.62 4.08 -50.83
N VAL A 52 7.55 4.84 -49.73
CA VAL A 52 8.08 4.42 -48.43
C VAL A 52 6.96 4.34 -47.40
N VAL A 53 6.86 3.21 -46.69
CA VAL A 53 5.86 3.00 -45.64
C VAL A 53 6.56 2.84 -44.29
N LEU A 54 6.18 3.66 -43.31
CA LEU A 54 6.56 3.45 -41.92
C LEU A 54 5.62 2.41 -41.28
N LEU A 55 6.21 1.34 -40.75
CA LEU A 55 5.58 0.35 -39.89
C LEU A 55 6.08 0.59 -38.46
N VAL A 56 5.29 1.30 -37.64
CA VAL A 56 5.71 1.71 -36.30
C VAL A 56 4.88 1.03 -35.22
N HIS A 57 5.55 0.49 -34.20
CA HIS A 57 4.89 0.01 -32.98
C HIS A 57 4.85 1.12 -31.93
N GLU A 58 4.13 2.18 -32.27
CA GLU A 58 3.72 3.31 -31.44
C GLU A 58 2.33 3.73 -31.94
N GLY A 59 1.54 4.46 -31.15
CA GLY A 59 0.19 4.82 -31.56
C GLY A 59 -0.41 6.01 -30.84
N ALA A 60 -1.47 6.56 -31.44
CA ALA A 60 -2.24 7.63 -30.83
C ALA A 60 -2.95 7.20 -29.53
N PRO A 61 -3.13 8.13 -28.57
CA PRO A 61 -3.90 7.90 -27.34
C PRO A 61 -5.43 7.97 -27.55
N SER A 62 -5.89 8.29 -28.77
CA SER A 62 -7.30 8.41 -29.14
C SER A 62 -7.56 7.74 -30.50
N ASN A 63 -8.83 7.47 -30.80
CA ASN A 63 -9.28 7.01 -32.12
C ASN A 63 -9.92 8.12 -32.96
N ASP A 64 -10.02 9.34 -32.43
CA ASP A 64 -10.58 10.50 -33.12
C ASP A 64 -9.50 11.21 -33.95
N CYS A 65 -9.74 11.38 -35.25
CA CYS A 65 -8.72 11.97 -36.14
C CYS A 65 -8.47 13.46 -35.91
N ASP A 66 -9.43 14.22 -35.39
CA ASP A 66 -9.22 15.64 -35.07
C ASP A 66 -8.36 15.76 -33.81
N GLU A 67 -8.54 14.89 -32.82
CA GLU A 67 -7.68 14.80 -31.64
C GLU A 67 -6.26 14.38 -32.01
N ILE A 68 -6.11 13.38 -32.88
CA ILE A 68 -4.79 12.94 -33.39
C ILE A 68 -4.10 14.06 -34.17
N ALA A 69 -4.83 14.79 -35.02
CA ALA A 69 -4.28 15.92 -35.77
C ALA A 69 -3.80 17.07 -34.85
N ALA A 70 -4.40 17.18 -33.66
CA ALA A 70 -4.09 18.22 -32.69
C ALA A 70 -2.98 17.85 -31.70
N LEU A 71 -2.44 16.63 -31.77
CA LEU A 71 -1.31 16.22 -30.93
C LEU A 71 -0.12 17.16 -31.18
N GLY A 72 0.49 17.64 -30.09
CA GLY A 72 1.72 18.42 -30.19
C GLY A 72 2.93 17.55 -30.53
N ALA A 73 3.97 18.17 -31.08
CA ALA A 73 5.21 17.50 -31.47
C ALA A 73 6.02 16.99 -30.26
N GLU A 74 5.64 17.41 -29.05
CA GLU A 74 6.17 16.95 -27.77
C GLU A 74 5.55 15.64 -27.27
N THR A 75 4.48 15.14 -27.91
CA THR A 75 3.90 13.84 -27.56
C THR A 75 4.51 12.74 -28.42
N ASP A 76 4.61 11.51 -27.89
CA ASP A 76 5.28 10.39 -28.55
C ASP A 76 4.78 10.19 -29.99
N PHE A 77 3.47 10.05 -30.18
CA PHE A 77 2.90 9.86 -31.51
C PHE A 77 2.77 11.15 -32.31
N GLY A 78 2.55 12.30 -31.65
CA GLY A 78 2.45 13.60 -32.32
C GLY A 78 3.77 14.00 -32.98
N SER A 79 4.91 13.67 -32.34
CA SER A 79 6.26 13.85 -32.89
C SER A 79 6.44 13.05 -34.19
N ILE A 80 5.98 11.81 -34.25
CA ILE A 80 6.09 10.92 -35.42
C ILE A 80 5.26 11.48 -36.58
N VAL A 81 3.98 11.76 -36.34
CA VAL A 81 3.06 12.23 -37.39
C VAL A 81 3.54 13.53 -38.04
N GLN A 82 4.12 14.44 -37.25
CA GLN A 82 4.60 15.75 -37.71
C GLN A 82 6.07 15.76 -38.15
N GLY A 83 6.89 14.84 -37.64
CA GLY A 83 8.34 14.87 -37.76
C GLY A 83 8.91 14.00 -38.87
N VAL A 84 8.21 12.93 -39.28
CA VAL A 84 8.72 12.08 -40.36
C VAL A 84 8.61 12.78 -41.71
N SER A 85 9.68 12.70 -42.49
CA SER A 85 9.96 13.49 -43.68
C SER A 85 8.92 13.28 -44.77
N ASP A 86 8.87 14.19 -45.75
CA ASP A 86 7.99 14.10 -46.92
C ASP A 86 8.26 12.85 -47.79
N ASP A 87 9.32 12.09 -47.53
CA ASP A 87 9.61 10.84 -48.26
C ASP A 87 8.84 9.63 -47.72
N VAL A 88 8.26 9.72 -46.53
CA VAL A 88 7.38 8.67 -45.97
C VAL A 88 5.96 8.87 -46.52
N ASP A 89 5.45 7.91 -47.28
CA ASP A 89 4.17 8.01 -47.96
C ASP A 89 2.98 7.49 -47.12
N ALA A 90 3.23 6.65 -46.11
CA ALA A 90 2.22 6.14 -45.19
C ALA A 90 2.78 5.83 -43.81
N ILE A 91 1.95 5.96 -42.77
CA ILE A 91 2.24 5.50 -41.40
C ILE A 91 1.21 4.43 -41.02
N VAL A 92 1.69 3.22 -40.81
CA VAL A 92 0.92 2.10 -40.26
C VAL A 92 1.40 1.87 -38.84
N SER A 93 0.50 2.10 -37.89
CA SER A 93 0.78 2.22 -36.45
C SER A 93 0.21 1.06 -35.64
N GLY A 94 0.55 1.00 -34.35
CA GLY A 94 0.16 -0.08 -33.44
C GLY A 94 0.16 0.36 -31.98
N HIS A 95 0.64 -0.51 -31.08
CA HIS A 95 0.87 -0.25 -29.65
C HIS A 95 -0.36 0.04 -28.78
N THR A 96 -1.14 1.08 -29.06
CA THR A 96 -2.24 1.56 -28.19
C THR A 96 -3.53 0.76 -28.33
N HIS A 97 -3.58 -0.21 -29.25
CA HIS A 97 -4.73 -1.08 -29.53
C HIS A 97 -6.00 -0.34 -30.01
N LEU A 98 -5.87 0.93 -30.38
CA LEU A 98 -6.97 1.73 -30.93
C LEU A 98 -7.07 1.59 -32.44
N THR A 99 -8.30 1.58 -32.96
CA THR A 99 -8.56 1.56 -34.41
C THR A 99 -8.82 2.97 -34.90
N TYR A 100 -8.04 3.44 -35.87
CA TYR A 100 -8.23 4.74 -36.52
C TYR A 100 -7.80 4.70 -37.99
N ASN A 101 -8.38 5.59 -38.79
CA ASN A 101 -8.19 5.65 -40.24
C ASN A 101 -8.08 7.10 -40.69
N CYS A 102 -6.99 7.76 -40.31
CA CYS A 102 -6.80 9.20 -40.49
C CYS A 102 -5.93 9.49 -41.72
N SER A 103 -6.00 10.73 -42.20
CA SER A 103 -5.21 11.24 -43.31
C SER A 103 -4.85 12.69 -43.00
N PHE A 104 -3.56 13.05 -43.08
CA PHE A 104 -3.09 14.39 -42.70
C PHE A 104 -2.28 15.06 -43.81
N PRO A 105 -2.44 16.38 -44.04
CA PRO A 105 -1.67 17.09 -45.04
C PRO A 105 -0.15 17.02 -44.78
N VAL A 106 0.63 16.81 -45.83
CA VAL A 106 2.09 16.84 -45.79
C VAL A 106 2.60 18.13 -46.43
N ALA A 107 3.43 18.88 -45.71
CA ALA A 107 3.82 20.23 -46.12
C ALA A 107 4.57 20.26 -47.47
N GLY A 108 5.48 19.32 -47.72
CA GLY A 108 6.19 19.24 -48.99
C GLY A 108 5.41 18.63 -50.15
N TRP A 109 4.16 18.20 -49.92
CA TRP A 109 3.34 17.56 -50.95
C TRP A 109 2.38 18.52 -51.64
N SER A 110 2.48 19.83 -51.42
CA SER A 110 1.53 20.80 -51.98
C SER A 110 1.41 20.78 -53.51
N ASP A 111 2.43 20.27 -54.22
CA ASP A 111 2.46 20.15 -55.68
C ASP A 111 2.15 18.71 -56.18
N ARG A 112 1.88 17.75 -55.28
CA ARG A 112 1.50 16.37 -55.62
C ARG A 112 -0.01 16.26 -55.86
N GLU A 113 -0.42 15.23 -56.59
CA GLU A 113 -1.85 14.92 -56.76
C GLU A 113 -2.47 14.39 -55.45
N VAL A 114 -1.72 13.58 -54.71
CA VAL A 114 -2.04 13.18 -53.33
C VAL A 114 -1.25 14.06 -52.36
N THR A 115 -1.97 14.85 -51.56
CA THR A 115 -1.39 15.86 -50.66
C THR A 115 -1.46 15.47 -49.19
N GLU A 116 -2.13 14.36 -48.87
CA GLU A 116 -2.30 13.86 -47.51
C GLU A 116 -1.72 12.46 -47.34
N ARG A 117 -1.11 12.21 -46.19
CA ARG A 117 -0.51 10.95 -45.77
C ARG A 117 -1.51 10.15 -44.93
N PRO A 118 -1.80 8.88 -45.29
CA PRO A 118 -2.58 8.00 -44.44
C PRO A 118 -1.81 7.67 -43.15
N VAL A 119 -2.51 7.80 -42.02
CA VAL A 119 -2.07 7.39 -40.67
C VAL A 119 -3.12 6.45 -40.10
N VAL A 120 -2.80 5.16 -40.02
CA VAL A 120 -3.79 4.11 -39.77
C VAL A 120 -3.35 3.12 -38.69
N SER A 121 -4.32 2.60 -37.94
CA SER A 121 -4.16 1.45 -37.03
C SER A 121 -5.38 0.54 -37.12
N ALA A 122 -5.16 -0.77 -37.08
CA ALA A 122 -6.21 -1.78 -37.17
C ALA A 122 -6.78 -2.19 -35.79
N GLY A 123 -6.29 -1.58 -34.70
CA GLY A 123 -6.64 -1.97 -33.35
C GLY A 123 -5.88 -3.20 -32.88
N GLN A 124 -6.60 -4.22 -32.41
CA GLN A 124 -6.02 -5.38 -31.72
C GLN A 124 -6.67 -6.70 -32.15
N TYR A 125 -5.98 -7.80 -31.79
CA TYR A 125 -6.49 -9.18 -31.84
C TYR A 125 -6.97 -9.68 -33.22
N GLY A 126 -6.59 -8.98 -34.29
CA GLY A 126 -7.00 -9.33 -35.66
C GLY A 126 -8.47 -9.03 -35.96
N TYR A 127 -9.12 -8.13 -35.21
CA TYR A 127 -10.52 -7.75 -35.49
C TYR A 127 -10.70 -6.95 -36.78
N ASN A 128 -9.67 -6.22 -37.20
CA ASN A 128 -9.69 -5.45 -38.43
C ASN A 128 -8.41 -5.66 -39.24
N LEU A 129 -8.48 -5.29 -40.53
CA LEU A 129 -7.36 -5.20 -41.45
C LEU A 129 -7.34 -3.79 -42.05
N ASN A 130 -6.23 -3.07 -41.91
CA ASN A 130 -6.05 -1.84 -42.67
C ASN A 130 -5.76 -2.17 -44.14
N GLN A 131 -6.36 -1.41 -45.04
CA GLN A 131 -6.11 -1.48 -46.48
C GLN A 131 -5.78 -0.08 -46.96
N ILE A 132 -4.58 0.08 -47.53
CA ILE A 132 -4.16 1.29 -48.24
C ILE A 132 -3.91 0.89 -49.69
N LEU A 133 -4.58 1.55 -50.62
CA LEU A 133 -4.48 1.32 -52.05
C LEU A 133 -3.83 2.55 -52.70
N PHE A 134 -2.59 2.39 -53.16
CA PHE A 134 -1.89 3.41 -53.93
C PHE A 134 -2.07 3.19 -55.43
N SER A 135 -2.37 4.26 -56.16
CA SER A 135 -2.25 4.33 -57.61
C SER A 135 -0.96 5.07 -57.94
N VAL A 136 -0.08 4.44 -58.71
CA VAL A 136 1.26 4.95 -59.04
C VAL A 136 1.39 5.10 -60.54
N ASP A 137 1.97 6.21 -60.99
CA ASP A 137 2.38 6.36 -62.39
C ASP A 137 3.64 5.53 -62.65
N GLU A 138 3.54 4.52 -63.51
CA GLU A 138 4.64 3.59 -63.79
C GLU A 138 5.84 4.24 -64.51
N GLU A 139 5.68 5.41 -65.14
CA GLU A 139 6.78 6.11 -65.81
C GLU A 139 7.55 7.01 -64.84
N THR A 140 6.85 7.69 -63.91
CA THR A 140 7.47 8.65 -62.98
C THR A 140 7.74 8.08 -61.59
N GLY A 141 7.05 7.00 -61.20
CA GLY A 141 7.06 6.46 -59.84
C GLY A 141 6.22 7.29 -58.85
N GLU A 142 5.49 8.31 -59.32
CA GLU A 142 4.74 9.21 -58.44
C GLU A 142 3.38 8.61 -58.06
N VAL A 143 2.99 8.80 -56.79
CA VAL A 143 1.65 8.46 -56.30
C VAL A 143 0.64 9.47 -56.84
N VAL A 144 -0.30 8.99 -57.65
CA VAL A 144 -1.37 9.79 -58.29
C VAL A 144 -2.75 9.55 -57.68
N GLY A 145 -2.87 8.56 -56.79
CA GLY A 145 -4.12 8.31 -56.06
C GLY A 145 -3.90 7.46 -54.81
N MET A 146 -4.75 7.67 -53.81
CA MET A 146 -4.73 6.93 -52.55
C MET A 146 -6.16 6.70 -52.05
N GLU A 147 -6.45 5.47 -51.65
CA GLU A 147 -7.65 5.10 -50.89
C GLU A 147 -7.24 4.35 -49.62
N GLN A 148 -7.92 4.60 -48.50
CA GLN A 148 -7.66 3.91 -47.23
C GLN A 148 -8.94 3.41 -46.57
N ASN A 149 -8.92 2.18 -46.06
CA ASN A 149 -10.05 1.53 -45.42
C ASN A 149 -9.61 0.74 -44.19
N VAL A 150 -10.53 0.61 -43.23
CA VAL A 150 -10.45 -0.38 -42.16
C VAL A 150 -11.48 -1.45 -42.48
N LEU A 151 -11.02 -2.64 -42.83
CA LEU A 151 -11.86 -3.77 -43.16
C LEU A 151 -12.13 -4.57 -41.87
N PRO A 152 -13.36 -4.56 -41.32
CA PRO A 152 -13.67 -5.38 -40.16
C PRO A 152 -13.64 -6.85 -40.57
N LEU A 153 -12.73 -7.61 -39.95
CA LEU A 153 -12.63 -9.06 -40.11
C LEU A 153 -13.65 -9.79 -39.25
N THR A 154 -14.22 -9.11 -38.26
CA THR A 154 -15.25 -9.64 -37.37
C THR A 154 -16.47 -8.73 -37.23
N ILE A 155 -17.58 -9.32 -36.80
CA ILE A 155 -18.79 -8.67 -36.32
C ILE A 155 -18.84 -8.94 -34.81
N GLY A 156 -18.66 -7.90 -33.99
CA GLY A 156 -18.47 -8.03 -32.55
C GLY A 156 -17.02 -8.37 -32.16
N VAL A 157 -16.71 -8.26 -30.86
CA VAL A 157 -15.36 -8.48 -30.30
C VAL A 157 -15.28 -9.73 -29.42
N ASP A 158 -16.35 -10.04 -28.67
CA ASP A 158 -16.50 -11.31 -27.96
C ASP A 158 -17.96 -11.52 -27.50
N PRO A 159 -18.68 -12.58 -27.94
CA PRO A 159 -18.26 -13.48 -29.00
C PRO A 159 -18.23 -12.73 -30.34
N TYR A 160 -17.19 -12.97 -31.13
CA TYR A 160 -17.11 -12.42 -32.48
C TYR A 160 -17.75 -13.38 -33.50
N THR A 161 -18.19 -12.83 -34.63
CA THR A 161 -18.52 -13.61 -35.84
C THR A 161 -17.56 -13.21 -36.94
N ALA A 162 -16.93 -14.15 -37.64
CA ALA A 162 -16.06 -13.81 -38.77
C ALA A 162 -16.88 -13.15 -39.90
N ASN A 163 -16.39 -12.04 -40.43
CA ASN A 163 -17.02 -11.30 -41.54
C ASN A 163 -16.67 -11.91 -42.91
N TYR A 164 -15.63 -12.74 -42.97
CA TYR A 164 -15.16 -13.45 -44.15
C TYR A 164 -15.04 -14.95 -43.87
N PRO A 165 -15.18 -15.82 -44.89
CA PRO A 165 -14.92 -17.25 -44.72
C PRO A 165 -13.44 -17.49 -44.38
N ALA A 166 -13.18 -18.42 -43.47
CA ALA A 166 -11.82 -18.86 -43.17
C ALA A 166 -11.18 -19.53 -44.39
N ASP A 167 -9.88 -19.29 -44.60
CA ASP A 167 -9.09 -20.06 -45.54
C ASP A 167 -8.85 -21.47 -44.96
N GLN A 168 -9.20 -22.50 -45.71
CA GLN A 168 -9.20 -23.86 -45.19
C GLN A 168 -7.78 -24.38 -44.88
N ASP A 169 -6.78 -24.01 -45.69
CA ASP A 169 -5.40 -24.47 -45.46
C ASP A 169 -4.82 -23.82 -44.19
N VAL A 170 -5.16 -22.54 -43.94
CA VAL A 170 -4.81 -21.85 -42.68
C VAL A 170 -5.60 -22.43 -41.50
N GLN A 171 -6.90 -22.68 -41.67
CA GLN A 171 -7.74 -23.26 -40.62
C GLN A 171 -7.23 -24.64 -40.19
N ASP A 172 -6.79 -25.48 -41.13
CA ASP A 172 -6.25 -26.81 -40.82
C ASP A 172 -4.95 -26.71 -39.98
N ILE A 173 -4.11 -25.70 -40.21
CA ILE A 173 -2.91 -25.42 -39.41
C ILE A 173 -3.30 -24.98 -38.00
N VAL A 174 -4.25 -24.06 -37.88
CA VAL A 174 -4.75 -23.56 -36.59
C VAL A 174 -5.41 -24.70 -35.80
N ASP A 175 -6.29 -25.47 -36.41
CA ASP A 175 -6.99 -26.59 -35.78
C ASP A 175 -6.02 -27.66 -35.27
N ALA A 176 -4.97 -27.99 -36.05
CA ALA A 176 -3.95 -28.93 -35.61
C ALA A 176 -3.16 -28.40 -34.39
N ALA A 177 -2.80 -27.12 -34.37
CA ALA A 177 -2.11 -26.50 -33.25
C ALA A 177 -3.00 -26.40 -32.01
N VAL A 178 -4.28 -26.01 -32.17
CA VAL A 178 -5.27 -25.95 -31.10
C VAL A 178 -5.53 -27.35 -30.52
N ALA A 179 -5.66 -28.38 -31.35
CA ALA A 179 -5.88 -29.74 -30.89
C ALA A 179 -4.73 -30.26 -30.02
N GLU A 180 -3.47 -29.96 -30.38
CA GLU A 180 -2.31 -30.30 -29.56
C GLU A 180 -2.27 -29.49 -28.26
N ALA A 181 -2.49 -28.17 -28.35
CA ALA A 181 -2.51 -27.28 -27.19
C ALA A 181 -3.64 -27.63 -26.21
N ASP A 182 -4.80 -28.05 -26.69
CA ASP A 182 -5.93 -28.46 -25.85
C ASP A 182 -5.63 -29.75 -25.08
N VAL A 183 -4.84 -30.68 -25.65
CA VAL A 183 -4.40 -31.87 -24.92
C VAL A 183 -3.45 -31.48 -23.78
N LEU A 184 -2.40 -30.70 -24.08
CA LEU A 184 -1.41 -30.28 -23.07
C LEU A 184 -2.02 -29.34 -22.02
N GLY A 185 -2.95 -28.49 -22.44
CA GLY A 185 -3.58 -27.48 -21.61
C GLY A 185 -4.73 -28.02 -20.74
N ALA A 186 -5.24 -29.21 -21.03
CA ALA A 186 -6.29 -29.87 -20.23
C ALA A 186 -5.77 -30.56 -18.97
N GLU A 187 -4.45 -30.58 -18.74
CA GLU A 187 -3.86 -31.13 -17.53
C GLU A 187 -4.45 -30.42 -16.29
N PRO A 188 -5.07 -31.17 -15.36
CA PRO A 188 -5.69 -30.59 -14.16
C PRO A 188 -4.61 -30.19 -13.16
N LEU A 189 -4.72 -28.99 -12.59
CA LEU A 189 -3.81 -28.50 -11.56
C LEU A 189 -4.38 -28.68 -10.15
N GLY A 190 -5.70 -28.55 -10.01
CA GLY A 190 -6.43 -28.69 -8.76
C GLY A 190 -7.75 -27.93 -8.80
N ASP A 191 -8.49 -27.93 -7.70
CA ASP A 191 -9.82 -27.34 -7.64
C ASP A 191 -9.85 -25.96 -6.95
N ILE A 192 -10.77 -25.09 -7.36
CA ILE A 192 -11.12 -23.81 -6.72
C ILE A 192 -12.59 -23.83 -6.27
N ASP A 193 -12.95 -23.14 -5.19
CA ASP A 193 -14.32 -23.10 -4.67
C ASP A 193 -15.18 -21.94 -5.19
N GLY A 194 -14.53 -21.00 -5.88
CA GLY A 194 -15.10 -19.83 -6.54
C GLY A 194 -14.18 -19.36 -7.67
N ALA A 195 -14.63 -18.41 -8.47
CA ALA A 195 -13.80 -17.85 -9.54
C ALA A 195 -12.95 -16.69 -8.97
N PHE A 196 -11.69 -16.63 -9.37
CA PHE A 196 -10.84 -15.48 -9.10
C PHE A 196 -10.86 -14.56 -10.31
N TYR A 197 -11.28 -13.33 -10.09
CA TYR A 197 -11.50 -12.36 -11.15
C TYR A 197 -10.47 -11.25 -11.12
N ARG A 198 -10.21 -10.66 -12.29
CA ARG A 198 -9.65 -9.31 -12.39
C ARG A 198 -10.72 -8.28 -12.07
N ALA A 199 -10.31 -7.07 -11.71
CA ALA A 199 -11.23 -5.94 -11.52
C ALA A 199 -11.88 -5.52 -12.84
N LYS A 200 -13.14 -5.09 -12.78
CA LYS A 200 -13.95 -4.74 -13.95
C LYS A 200 -14.78 -3.48 -13.70
N LEU A 201 -15.09 -2.76 -14.78
CA LEU A 201 -16.07 -1.67 -14.75
C LEU A 201 -17.49 -2.21 -14.50
N GLU A 202 -18.43 -1.29 -14.28
CA GLU A 202 -19.85 -1.56 -14.03
C GLU A 202 -20.50 -2.48 -15.07
N ASN A 203 -20.03 -2.43 -16.33
CA ASN A 203 -20.53 -3.29 -17.40
C ASN A 203 -20.21 -4.80 -17.22
N GLY A 204 -19.34 -5.13 -16.25
CA GLY A 204 -18.96 -6.50 -15.91
C GLY A 204 -18.05 -7.19 -16.92
N THR A 205 -17.52 -6.48 -17.91
CA THR A 205 -16.71 -7.05 -18.99
C THR A 205 -15.42 -6.29 -19.26
N THR A 206 -15.41 -4.96 -19.17
CA THR A 206 -14.21 -4.15 -19.38
C THR A 206 -13.30 -4.24 -18.16
N GLU A 207 -12.04 -4.64 -18.38
CA GLU A 207 -10.99 -4.65 -17.34
C GLU A 207 -10.80 -3.26 -16.74
N ASN A 208 -10.72 -3.20 -15.41
CA ASN A 208 -10.33 -2.02 -14.66
C ASN A 208 -8.98 -2.30 -13.96
N ARG A 209 -7.88 -1.77 -14.49
CA ARG A 209 -6.55 -1.95 -13.88
C ARG A 209 -6.33 -1.11 -12.62
N GLY A 210 -7.23 -0.18 -12.33
CA GLY A 210 -7.14 0.63 -11.13
C GLY A 210 -7.88 0.07 -9.93
N GLY A 211 -8.54 -1.09 -10.03
CA GLY A 211 -9.27 -1.70 -8.92
C GLY A 211 -8.56 -2.93 -8.34
N GLU A 212 -8.70 -3.16 -7.04
CA GLU A 212 -8.22 -4.38 -6.39
C GLU A 212 -9.00 -5.60 -6.90
N SER A 213 -8.35 -6.77 -6.92
CA SER A 213 -8.97 -7.98 -7.46
C SER A 213 -8.54 -9.25 -6.75
N THR A 214 -9.49 -10.19 -6.60
CA THR A 214 -9.25 -11.49 -5.97
C THR A 214 -8.16 -12.28 -6.69
N LEU A 215 -8.06 -12.16 -8.02
CA LEU A 215 -7.00 -12.81 -8.79
C LEU A 215 -5.62 -12.17 -8.56
N GLY A 216 -5.55 -10.84 -8.45
CA GLY A 216 -4.29 -10.15 -8.16
C GLY A 216 -3.72 -10.56 -6.82
N ASN A 217 -4.55 -10.62 -5.79
CA ASN A 217 -4.15 -11.07 -4.46
C ASN A 217 -3.76 -12.55 -4.45
N LEU A 218 -4.54 -13.44 -5.10
CA LEU A 218 -4.17 -14.86 -5.22
C LEU A 218 -2.81 -15.04 -5.92
N VAL A 219 -2.56 -14.32 -7.02
CA VAL A 219 -1.30 -14.46 -7.75
C VAL A 219 -0.13 -13.92 -6.94
N ALA A 220 -0.30 -12.81 -6.21
CA ALA A 220 0.71 -12.33 -5.28
C ALA A 220 0.99 -13.38 -4.18
N GLU A 221 -0.05 -14.00 -3.61
CA GLU A 221 0.08 -15.07 -2.62
C GLU A 221 0.86 -16.28 -3.17
N ILE A 222 0.54 -16.73 -4.38
CA ILE A 222 1.25 -17.81 -5.07
C ILE A 222 2.76 -17.48 -5.19
N GLN A 223 3.09 -16.25 -5.58
CA GLN A 223 4.46 -15.81 -5.76
C GLN A 223 5.21 -15.70 -4.43
N GLN A 224 4.58 -15.15 -3.39
CA GLN A 224 5.11 -15.11 -2.02
C GLN A 224 5.40 -16.53 -1.54
N TRP A 225 4.43 -17.44 -1.62
CA TRP A 225 4.60 -18.83 -1.19
C TRP A 225 5.77 -19.50 -1.90
N ALA A 226 5.82 -19.36 -3.22
CA ALA A 226 6.84 -19.99 -4.07
C ALA A 226 8.27 -19.52 -3.74
N THR A 227 8.42 -18.33 -3.14
CA THR A 227 9.71 -17.68 -2.84
C THR A 227 9.96 -17.47 -1.35
N SER A 228 9.10 -18.02 -0.49
CA SER A 228 9.19 -17.95 0.97
C SER A 228 10.32 -18.80 1.58
N THR A 229 10.96 -19.69 0.79
CA THR A 229 12.07 -20.52 1.29
C THR A 229 13.37 -19.72 1.38
N GLU A 230 14.26 -20.11 2.31
CA GLU A 230 15.58 -19.48 2.45
C GLU A 230 16.40 -19.54 1.16
N GLU A 231 16.29 -20.62 0.38
CA GLU A 231 17.01 -20.72 -0.89
C GLU A 231 16.51 -19.75 -1.96
N ARG A 232 15.26 -19.28 -1.85
CA ARG A 232 14.61 -18.38 -2.82
C ARG A 232 14.44 -16.96 -2.32
N GLY A 233 14.95 -16.64 -1.13
CA GLY A 233 15.03 -15.28 -0.60
C GLY A 233 14.13 -14.99 0.60
N SER A 234 13.31 -15.96 1.06
CA SER A 234 12.44 -15.79 2.23
C SER A 234 11.46 -14.63 2.11
N ALA A 235 10.78 -14.52 0.95
CA ALA A 235 9.78 -13.48 0.72
C ALA A 235 8.75 -13.44 1.86
N GLN A 236 8.46 -12.24 2.34
CA GLN A 236 7.43 -11.95 3.33
C GLN A 236 6.23 -11.24 2.69
N ILE A 237 6.47 -10.51 1.61
CA ILE A 237 5.47 -9.72 0.88
C ILE A 237 5.62 -10.04 -0.60
N ALA A 238 4.51 -10.09 -1.34
CA ALA A 238 4.53 -10.06 -2.79
C ALA A 238 3.61 -9.01 -3.37
N PHE A 239 3.99 -8.49 -4.54
CA PHE A 239 3.16 -7.61 -5.35
C PHE A 239 2.98 -8.15 -6.76
N MET A 240 1.79 -7.95 -7.32
CA MET A 240 1.45 -8.32 -8.69
C MET A 240 0.79 -7.16 -9.42
N ASN A 241 1.34 -6.75 -10.56
CA ASN A 241 0.74 -5.70 -11.38
C ASN A 241 -0.50 -6.20 -12.14
N PRO A 242 -1.54 -5.37 -12.27
CA PRO A 242 -2.80 -5.77 -12.88
C PRO A 242 -2.65 -6.06 -14.38
N GLY A 243 -1.70 -5.38 -15.06
CA GLY A 243 -1.40 -5.59 -16.48
C GLY A 243 -0.83 -6.97 -16.80
N GLY A 244 -0.15 -7.59 -15.82
CA GLY A 244 0.41 -8.94 -15.92
C GLY A 244 -0.64 -10.06 -15.93
N LEU A 245 -1.87 -9.78 -15.48
CA LEU A 245 -2.98 -10.72 -15.43
C LEU A 245 -3.82 -10.65 -16.71
N ARG A 246 -3.88 -11.73 -17.50
CA ARG A 246 -4.46 -11.68 -18.86
C ARG A 246 -5.80 -12.38 -19.01
N ALA A 247 -6.20 -13.18 -18.03
CA ALA A 247 -7.47 -13.87 -17.97
C ALA A 247 -7.97 -13.97 -16.52
N ASP A 248 -9.27 -14.19 -16.35
CA ASP A 248 -9.83 -14.59 -15.07
C ASP A 248 -9.60 -16.10 -14.84
N LEU A 249 -9.49 -16.53 -13.59
CA LEU A 249 -9.34 -17.95 -13.23
C LEU A 249 -10.69 -18.51 -12.77
N THR A 250 -11.44 -19.11 -13.70
CA THR A 250 -12.84 -19.49 -13.48
C THR A 250 -13.08 -20.98 -13.23
N GLY A 251 -12.06 -21.82 -13.47
CA GLY A 251 -12.17 -23.27 -13.38
C GLY A 251 -13.03 -23.89 -14.49
N SER A 252 -12.93 -25.20 -14.65
CA SER A 252 -13.73 -26.01 -15.58
C SER A 252 -14.77 -26.83 -14.81
N GLY A 253 -16.03 -26.82 -15.29
CA GLY A 253 -17.15 -27.52 -14.66
C GLY A 253 -18.39 -26.64 -14.50
N ASP A 254 -19.53 -27.28 -14.22
CA ASP A 254 -20.84 -26.61 -14.14
C ASP A 254 -21.06 -25.88 -12.80
N THR A 255 -20.59 -26.47 -11.69
CA THR A 255 -20.74 -25.94 -10.32
C THR A 255 -19.45 -26.10 -9.54
N PHE A 256 -19.15 -25.19 -8.60
CA PHE A 256 -17.99 -25.30 -7.72
C PHE A 256 -18.09 -26.50 -6.76
N PRO A 257 -16.95 -27.12 -6.37
CA PRO A 257 -15.59 -26.79 -6.79
C PRO A 257 -15.34 -27.08 -8.28
N LYS A 258 -14.51 -26.26 -8.93
CA LYS A 258 -14.19 -26.39 -10.36
C LYS A 258 -12.70 -26.61 -10.54
N THR A 259 -12.33 -27.42 -11.53
CA THR A 259 -10.94 -27.77 -11.78
C THR A 259 -10.24 -26.72 -12.63
N VAL A 260 -9.17 -26.15 -12.10
CA VAL A 260 -8.23 -25.32 -12.86
C VAL A 260 -7.38 -26.22 -13.73
N THR A 261 -7.19 -25.82 -15.00
CA THR A 261 -6.29 -26.53 -15.93
C THR A 261 -5.05 -25.72 -16.22
N TYR A 262 -3.99 -26.38 -16.72
CA TYR A 262 -2.76 -25.71 -17.13
C TYR A 262 -3.01 -24.58 -18.13
N LYS A 263 -3.92 -24.77 -19.09
CA LYS A 263 -4.32 -23.71 -20.05
C LYS A 263 -4.85 -22.47 -19.35
N GLN A 264 -5.66 -22.63 -18.30
CA GLN A 264 -6.21 -21.49 -17.56
C GLN A 264 -5.11 -20.76 -16.81
N ALA A 265 -4.22 -21.46 -16.10
CA ALA A 265 -3.06 -20.87 -15.44
C ALA A 265 -2.15 -20.11 -16.43
N ALA A 266 -1.82 -20.74 -17.56
CA ALA A 266 -1.02 -20.13 -18.62
C ALA A 266 -1.69 -18.89 -19.25
N ASN A 267 -3.02 -18.88 -19.35
CA ASN A 267 -3.75 -17.71 -19.83
C ASN A 267 -3.81 -16.58 -18.79
N VAL A 268 -3.73 -16.88 -17.49
CA VAL A 268 -3.63 -15.85 -16.44
C VAL A 268 -2.28 -15.16 -16.52
N GLN A 269 -1.18 -15.93 -16.58
CA GLN A 269 0.20 -15.43 -16.62
C GLN A 269 0.98 -15.89 -17.88
N PRO A 270 0.68 -15.33 -19.06
CA PRO A 270 1.23 -15.82 -20.33
C PRO A 270 2.63 -15.28 -20.68
N PHE A 271 3.21 -14.43 -19.84
CA PHE A 271 4.47 -13.74 -20.16
C PHE A 271 5.72 -14.52 -19.78
N ALA A 272 5.57 -15.60 -19.00
CA ALA A 272 6.68 -16.42 -18.52
C ALA A 272 7.75 -15.59 -17.77
N ASN A 273 7.31 -14.67 -16.91
CA ASN A 273 8.21 -13.93 -16.04
C ASN A 273 8.87 -14.88 -15.04
N THR A 274 10.09 -14.56 -14.61
CA THR A 274 10.68 -15.18 -13.41
C THR A 274 10.26 -14.40 -12.16
N LEU A 275 10.40 -15.00 -10.99
CA LEU A 275 10.17 -14.33 -9.70
C LEU A 275 11.50 -13.84 -9.12
N VAL A 276 11.52 -12.59 -8.69
CA VAL A 276 12.71 -11.91 -8.17
C VAL A 276 12.44 -11.48 -6.73
N ASN A 277 13.30 -11.92 -5.80
CA ASN A 277 13.28 -11.44 -4.42
C ASN A 277 14.27 -10.31 -4.22
N MET A 278 13.87 -9.30 -3.47
CA MET A 278 14.71 -8.18 -3.06
C MET A 278 14.36 -7.74 -1.64
N ASP A 279 15.25 -6.99 -1.01
CA ASP A 279 15.00 -6.38 0.28
C ASP A 279 14.58 -4.92 0.07
N LEU A 280 13.39 -4.55 0.57
CA LEU A 280 12.89 -3.18 0.57
C LEU A 280 12.76 -2.65 2.00
N THR A 281 13.10 -1.38 2.20
CA THR A 281 12.78 -0.67 3.45
C THR A 281 11.29 -0.32 3.50
N GLY A 282 10.77 0.02 4.69
CA GLY A 282 9.42 0.56 4.83
C GLY A 282 9.23 1.87 4.05
N GLU A 283 10.26 2.70 3.92
CA GLU A 283 10.20 3.88 3.03
C GLU A 283 10.04 3.47 1.57
N GLN A 284 10.83 2.52 1.08
CA GLN A 284 10.71 2.01 -0.29
C GLN A 284 9.37 1.30 -0.55
N LEU A 285 8.84 0.56 0.44
CA LEU A 285 7.50 -0.03 0.35
C LEU A 285 6.42 1.06 0.21
N LYS A 286 6.58 2.18 0.92
CA LYS A 286 5.68 3.33 0.77
C LYS A 286 5.78 3.90 -0.64
N ASP A 287 7.00 4.13 -1.13
CA ASP A 287 7.24 4.70 -2.46
C ASP A 287 6.65 3.82 -3.57
N VAL A 288 6.83 2.49 -3.50
CA VAL A 288 6.16 1.51 -4.39
C VAL A 288 4.63 1.66 -4.40
N LEU A 289 4.03 1.86 -3.23
CA LEU A 289 2.58 2.02 -3.15
C LEU A 289 2.11 3.40 -3.67
N GLU A 290 2.93 4.44 -3.54
CA GLU A 290 2.69 5.77 -4.14
C GLU A 290 2.84 5.73 -5.67
N GLU A 291 3.74 4.91 -6.20
CA GLU A 291 3.93 4.69 -7.65
C GLU A 291 2.68 4.09 -8.33
N GLN A 292 1.72 3.53 -7.58
CA GLN A 292 0.42 3.16 -8.14
C GLN A 292 -0.30 4.36 -8.76
N TRP A 293 -0.07 5.59 -8.27
CA TRP A 293 -0.45 6.84 -8.95
C TRP A 293 0.64 7.19 -9.98
N GLN A 294 0.36 6.88 -11.23
CA GLN A 294 1.33 6.92 -12.31
C GLN A 294 1.64 8.38 -12.72
N PRO A 295 2.81 8.63 -13.34
CA PRO A 295 3.23 9.98 -13.73
C PRO A 295 2.19 10.74 -14.58
N ASP A 296 2.16 12.07 -14.43
CA ASP A 296 1.28 12.95 -15.20
C ASP A 296 1.45 12.70 -16.71
N GLY A 297 0.36 12.34 -17.40
CA GLY A 297 0.36 12.06 -18.84
C GLY A 297 0.41 10.58 -19.18
N ALA A 298 0.63 9.69 -18.20
CA ALA A 298 0.55 8.24 -18.41
C ALA A 298 -0.82 7.83 -18.99
N SER A 299 -0.80 6.87 -19.93
CA SER A 299 -2.02 6.34 -20.56
C SER A 299 -2.98 5.68 -19.56
N ARG A 300 -2.45 5.28 -18.40
CA ARG A 300 -3.18 4.73 -17.25
C ARG A 300 -2.70 5.47 -16.00
N PRO A 301 -3.49 6.37 -15.41
CA PRO A 301 -3.05 7.18 -14.28
C PRO A 301 -3.02 6.41 -12.94
N PHE A 302 -3.56 5.19 -12.90
CA PHE A 302 -3.55 4.37 -11.70
C PHE A 302 -3.45 2.88 -12.02
N LEU A 303 -2.57 2.17 -11.30
CA LEU A 303 -2.38 0.72 -11.41
C LEU A 303 -2.42 0.10 -10.01
N LYS A 304 -3.52 -0.59 -9.68
CA LYS A 304 -3.68 -1.21 -8.35
C LYS A 304 -2.90 -2.53 -8.29
N LEU A 305 -1.90 -2.60 -7.42
CA LEU A 305 -1.15 -3.82 -7.16
C LEU A 305 -2.00 -4.84 -6.39
N GLY A 306 -1.97 -6.09 -6.84
CA GLY A 306 -2.39 -7.24 -6.02
C GLY A 306 -1.34 -7.56 -4.98
N ILE A 307 -1.76 -7.96 -3.78
CA ILE A 307 -0.87 -8.10 -2.61
C ILE A 307 -1.11 -9.43 -1.90
N SER A 308 -0.03 -10.09 -1.47
CA SER A 308 -0.09 -11.33 -0.69
C SER A 308 -0.79 -11.13 0.66
N GLU A 309 -1.25 -12.22 1.28
CA GLU A 309 -1.86 -12.16 2.60
C GLU A 309 -0.90 -11.56 3.65
N GLY A 310 -1.48 -10.95 4.69
CA GLY A 310 -0.73 -10.38 5.82
C GLY A 310 -0.33 -8.91 5.64
N PHE A 311 -0.08 -8.44 4.41
CA PHE A 311 0.23 -7.04 4.14
C PHE A 311 -1.05 -6.23 3.88
N THR A 312 -1.22 -5.12 4.61
CA THR A 312 -2.33 -4.18 4.41
C THR A 312 -1.85 -2.74 4.46
N TYR A 313 -2.57 -1.85 3.78
CA TYR A 313 -2.30 -0.42 3.87
C TYR A 313 -3.55 0.44 3.82
N LEU A 314 -3.42 1.64 4.36
CA LEU A 314 -4.40 2.71 4.29
C LEU A 314 -3.85 3.85 3.47
N TYR A 315 -4.73 4.47 2.69
CA TYR A 315 -4.37 5.61 1.87
C TYR A 315 -5.46 6.68 1.87
N ASP A 316 -5.09 7.94 1.72
CA ASP A 316 -6.02 9.03 1.47
C ASP A 316 -6.07 9.29 -0.05
N PRO A 317 -7.17 8.96 -0.75
CA PRO A 317 -7.29 9.17 -2.21
C PRO A 317 -7.29 10.65 -2.63
N THR A 318 -7.38 11.58 -1.68
CA THR A 318 -7.46 13.02 -1.92
C THR A 318 -6.16 13.76 -1.59
N ALA A 319 -5.18 13.06 -1.01
CA ALA A 319 -3.89 13.62 -0.69
C ALA A 319 -3.07 13.97 -1.95
N PRO A 320 -2.08 14.87 -1.84
CA PRO A 320 -1.13 15.11 -2.92
C PRO A 320 -0.29 13.86 -3.26
N ALA A 321 0.26 13.81 -4.47
CA ALA A 321 1.20 12.78 -4.89
C ALA A 321 2.39 12.65 -3.90
N GLY A 322 2.70 11.41 -3.49
CA GLY A 322 3.71 11.09 -2.47
C GLY A 322 3.22 11.16 -1.02
N GLU A 323 1.96 11.57 -0.81
CA GLU A 323 1.35 11.72 0.52
C GLU A 323 0.07 10.89 0.69
N HIS A 324 -0.28 10.00 -0.24
CA HIS A 324 -1.48 9.15 -0.14
C HIS A 324 -1.36 8.12 0.97
N ILE A 325 -0.23 7.43 1.11
CA ILE A 325 -0.10 6.29 2.03
C ILE A 325 0.00 6.77 3.48
N LEU A 326 -1.00 6.39 4.27
CA LEU A 326 -1.18 6.79 5.67
C LEU A 326 -0.51 5.83 6.66
N GLN A 327 -0.69 4.52 6.44
CA GLN A 327 -0.14 3.48 7.30
C GLN A 327 -0.02 2.17 6.52
N MET A 328 1.05 1.41 6.78
CA MET A 328 1.23 0.04 6.29
C MET A 328 1.41 -0.91 7.47
N ARG A 329 0.93 -2.15 7.32
CA ARG A 329 1.09 -3.22 8.30
C ARG A 329 1.45 -4.53 7.62
N LEU A 330 2.25 -5.34 8.31
CA LEU A 330 2.48 -6.74 7.99
C LEU A 330 2.11 -7.59 9.21
N ASP A 331 1.23 -8.57 9.03
CA ASP A 331 0.73 -9.47 10.09
C ASP A 331 0.17 -8.71 11.31
N GLY A 332 -0.44 -7.54 11.05
CA GLY A 332 -1.02 -6.66 12.05
C GLY A 332 -0.02 -5.72 12.74
N GLU A 333 1.28 -5.83 12.50
CA GLU A 333 2.29 -4.94 13.07
C GLU A 333 2.55 -3.75 12.14
N VAL A 334 2.70 -2.54 12.71
CA VAL A 334 2.97 -1.31 11.96
C VAL A 334 4.37 -1.35 11.37
N ILE A 335 4.49 -1.02 10.08
CA ILE A 335 5.75 -0.90 9.37
C ILE A 335 6.32 0.52 9.57
N GLY A 336 7.51 0.61 10.15
CA GLY A 336 8.31 1.82 10.20
C GLY A 336 9.19 1.99 8.95
N ALA A 337 9.61 3.23 8.67
CA ALA A 337 10.38 3.56 7.48
C ALA A 337 11.71 2.77 7.34
N ASP A 338 12.39 2.49 8.46
CA ASP A 338 13.67 1.78 8.48
C ASP A 338 13.54 0.25 8.57
N ASP A 339 12.32 -0.28 8.72
CA ASP A 339 12.11 -1.73 8.76
C ASP A 339 12.39 -2.33 7.38
N VAL A 340 12.99 -3.53 7.33
CA VAL A 340 13.39 -4.17 6.06
C VAL A 340 12.66 -5.48 5.91
N PHE A 341 12.10 -5.70 4.72
CA PHE A 341 11.34 -6.90 4.37
C PHE A 341 11.88 -7.51 3.09
N SER A 342 11.88 -8.83 3.03
CA SER A 342 12.05 -9.51 1.74
C SER A 342 10.74 -9.46 0.96
N VAL A 343 10.80 -8.92 -0.24
CA VAL A 343 9.68 -8.72 -1.16
C VAL A 343 9.93 -9.52 -2.43
N THR A 344 8.93 -10.22 -2.94
CA THR A 344 8.99 -10.81 -4.28
C THR A 344 8.04 -10.12 -5.25
N VAL A 345 8.50 -9.98 -6.49
CA VAL A 345 7.66 -9.56 -7.61
C VAL A 345 8.09 -10.32 -8.85
N ASN A 346 7.28 -10.27 -9.89
CA ASN A 346 7.68 -10.78 -11.20
C ASN A 346 8.85 -9.95 -11.78
N SER A 347 9.64 -10.54 -12.67
CA SER A 347 10.86 -9.97 -13.26
C SER A 347 10.65 -8.68 -14.05
N PHE A 348 9.43 -8.39 -14.47
CA PHE A 348 9.07 -7.14 -15.14
C PHE A 348 9.00 -6.00 -14.11
N LEU A 349 8.23 -6.16 -13.02
CA LEU A 349 8.20 -5.20 -11.91
C LEU A 349 9.56 -5.04 -11.24
N ALA A 350 10.29 -6.13 -11.02
CA ALA A 350 11.60 -6.12 -10.36
C ALA A 350 12.63 -5.22 -11.04
N ALA A 351 12.41 -4.90 -12.31
CA ALA A 351 13.29 -4.10 -13.11
C ALA A 351 12.74 -2.67 -13.36
N GLY A 352 11.64 -2.29 -12.72
CA GLY A 352 11.02 -0.96 -12.83
C GLY A 352 9.86 -0.86 -13.82
N GLY A 353 9.39 -1.97 -14.41
CA GLY A 353 8.27 -1.94 -15.36
C GLY A 353 6.99 -1.38 -14.73
N ASP A 354 6.10 -0.84 -15.57
CA ASP A 354 4.87 -0.12 -15.15
C ASP A 354 5.18 1.12 -14.25
N ASP A 355 6.33 1.78 -14.45
CA ASP A 355 6.80 2.94 -13.68
C ASP A 355 6.99 2.68 -12.17
N PHE A 356 7.15 1.41 -11.76
CA PHE A 356 7.46 1.05 -10.37
C PHE A 356 8.98 1.03 -10.13
N ASP A 357 9.64 2.15 -10.41
CA ASP A 357 11.10 2.32 -10.37
C ASP A 357 11.73 1.88 -9.04
N THR A 358 11.01 2.10 -7.92
CA THR A 358 11.52 1.76 -6.58
C THR A 358 11.84 0.27 -6.42
N PHE A 359 11.15 -0.64 -7.14
CA PHE A 359 11.52 -2.06 -7.13
C PHE A 359 12.94 -2.31 -7.67
N ALA A 360 13.37 -1.56 -8.69
CA ALA A 360 14.72 -1.71 -9.25
C ALA A 360 15.83 -1.23 -8.29
N GLU A 361 15.47 -0.42 -7.29
CA GLU A 361 16.37 0.05 -6.23
C GLU A 361 16.50 -0.95 -5.07
N GLY A 362 15.73 -2.04 -5.08
CA GLY A 362 15.71 -3.04 -4.02
C GLY A 362 17.09 -3.66 -3.76
N ALA A 363 17.45 -3.77 -2.48
CA ALA A 363 18.73 -4.33 -2.08
C ALA A 363 18.75 -5.85 -2.26
N ASP A 364 19.95 -6.42 -2.46
CA ASP A 364 20.17 -7.86 -2.53
C ASP A 364 19.21 -8.60 -3.48
N ALA A 365 18.81 -7.95 -4.58
CA ALA A 365 17.90 -8.49 -5.58
C ALA A 365 18.44 -9.78 -6.22
N ARG A 366 17.58 -10.80 -6.33
CA ARG A 366 17.92 -12.16 -6.78
C ARG A 366 16.79 -12.71 -7.61
N ASP A 367 17.06 -12.91 -8.89
CA ASP A 367 16.19 -13.73 -9.73
C ASP A 367 16.30 -15.19 -9.26
N THR A 368 15.17 -15.76 -8.87
CA THR A 368 15.09 -17.16 -8.40
C THR A 368 15.20 -18.17 -9.53
N GLY A 369 15.09 -17.73 -10.79
CA GLY A 369 14.95 -18.55 -11.99
C GLY A 369 13.62 -19.31 -12.05
N TYR A 370 12.71 -19.06 -11.11
CA TYR A 370 11.45 -19.75 -10.98
C TYR A 370 10.38 -19.00 -11.76
N SER A 371 9.79 -19.65 -12.75
CA SER A 371 8.74 -19.04 -13.58
C SER A 371 7.46 -18.87 -12.78
N ASP A 372 6.79 -17.75 -13.00
CA ASP A 372 5.48 -17.42 -12.46
C ASP A 372 4.41 -18.49 -12.75
N LEU A 373 4.32 -19.00 -13.98
CA LEU A 373 3.43 -20.11 -14.34
C LEU A 373 3.77 -21.39 -13.58
N GLN A 374 5.06 -21.71 -13.42
CA GLN A 374 5.46 -22.89 -12.66
C GLN A 374 5.14 -22.73 -11.16
N ALA A 375 5.28 -21.52 -10.62
CA ALA A 375 4.87 -21.21 -9.24
C ALA A 375 3.38 -21.47 -9.04
N GLN A 376 2.53 -21.03 -9.98
CA GLN A 376 1.10 -21.32 -9.94
C GLN A 376 0.81 -22.83 -10.03
N VAL A 377 1.44 -23.56 -10.96
CA VAL A 377 1.29 -25.02 -11.07
C VAL A 377 1.62 -25.73 -9.75
N ASP A 378 2.74 -25.39 -9.14
CA ASP A 378 3.20 -26.03 -7.91
C ASP A 378 2.33 -25.63 -6.70
N TYR A 379 1.83 -24.39 -6.66
CA TYR A 379 0.90 -23.96 -5.61
C TYR A 379 -0.39 -24.76 -5.64
N PHE A 380 -0.99 -24.95 -6.82
CA PHE A 380 -2.18 -25.79 -6.96
C PHE A 380 -1.89 -27.26 -6.63
N ALA A 381 -0.72 -27.78 -7.00
CA ALA A 381 -0.31 -29.13 -6.63
C ALA A 381 -0.18 -29.31 -5.09
N GLU A 382 0.21 -28.27 -4.36
CA GLU A 382 0.33 -28.29 -2.90
C GLU A 382 -1.03 -28.08 -2.21
N PHE A 383 -1.77 -27.05 -2.58
CA PHE A 383 -2.94 -26.58 -1.82
C PHE A 383 -4.29 -26.98 -2.39
N ALA A 384 -4.35 -27.43 -3.64
CA ALA A 384 -5.61 -27.66 -4.36
C ALA A 384 -5.90 -29.14 -4.65
N THR A 385 -5.14 -30.05 -4.02
CA THR A 385 -5.25 -31.50 -4.26
C THR A 385 -6.19 -32.22 -3.29
N GLU A 386 -6.23 -31.79 -2.03
CA GLU A 386 -7.13 -32.35 -1.00
C GLU A 386 -8.39 -31.50 -0.79
N GLU A 387 -8.25 -30.18 -0.83
CA GLU A 387 -9.32 -29.21 -0.68
C GLU A 387 -9.26 -28.21 -1.85
N ALA A 388 -10.41 -27.61 -2.18
CA ALA A 388 -10.44 -26.58 -3.21
C ALA A 388 -9.89 -25.27 -2.64
N VAL A 389 -9.11 -24.52 -3.41
CA VAL A 389 -8.56 -23.23 -2.97
C VAL A 389 -9.71 -22.24 -2.80
N PRO A 390 -9.88 -21.63 -1.59
CA PRO A 390 -10.94 -20.70 -1.32
C PRO A 390 -10.68 -19.34 -1.95
N VAL A 391 -11.74 -18.67 -2.44
CA VAL A 391 -11.63 -17.26 -2.83
C VAL A 391 -11.54 -16.38 -1.59
N ASP A 392 -10.45 -15.62 -1.48
CA ASP A 392 -10.30 -14.54 -0.51
C ASP A 392 -10.90 -13.24 -1.09
N TYR A 393 -11.99 -12.78 -0.47
CA TYR A 393 -12.67 -11.53 -0.85
C TYR A 393 -12.21 -10.33 -0.02
N SER A 394 -11.28 -10.51 0.91
CA SER A 394 -10.79 -9.43 1.76
C SER A 394 -9.96 -8.42 0.95
N GLN A 395 -10.14 -7.14 1.27
CA GLN A 395 -9.33 -6.05 0.72
C GLN A 395 -8.02 -5.93 1.48
N ARG A 396 -6.93 -5.68 0.75
CA ARG A 396 -5.60 -5.37 1.30
C ARG A 396 -5.38 -3.86 1.42
N ALA A 397 -6.19 -3.07 0.73
CA ALA A 397 -6.13 -1.61 0.75
C ALA A 397 -7.49 -1.01 1.10
N VAL A 398 -7.51 -0.03 2.00
CA VAL A 398 -8.72 0.76 2.31
C VAL A 398 -8.40 2.24 2.15
N GLY A 399 -9.25 2.95 1.42
CA GLY A 399 -9.19 4.40 1.29
C GLY A 399 -9.83 5.04 2.53
N MET A 400 -9.18 6.05 3.11
CA MET A 400 -9.65 6.78 4.28
C MET A 400 -9.24 8.25 4.16
N VAL A 401 -10.23 9.13 4.01
CA VAL A 401 -9.98 10.57 4.03
C VAL A 401 -9.81 11.03 5.47
N LEU A 402 -8.69 11.68 5.77
CA LEU A 402 -8.43 12.18 7.11
C LEU A 402 -9.31 13.41 7.42
N PRO A 403 -10.01 13.44 8.58
CA PRO A 403 -10.67 14.63 9.09
C PRO A 403 -9.71 15.82 9.25
N ASP A 404 -10.22 17.04 9.07
CA ASP A 404 -9.45 18.29 9.28
C ASP A 404 -8.85 18.40 10.70
N ASP A 405 -9.49 17.76 11.68
CA ASP A 405 -9.09 17.71 13.09
C ASP A 405 -8.39 16.40 13.48
N TRP A 406 -7.91 15.63 12.50
CA TRP A 406 -7.16 14.40 12.75
C TRP A 406 -5.94 14.65 13.66
N GLY A 407 -5.85 13.89 14.74
CA GLY A 407 -4.77 14.04 15.71
C GLY A 407 -4.99 13.22 16.97
N VAL A 408 -4.99 13.90 18.12
CA VAL A 408 -5.20 13.28 19.43
C VAL A 408 -6.60 13.62 19.90
N TYR A 409 -7.39 12.60 20.18
CA TYR A 409 -8.79 12.73 20.59
C TYR A 409 -8.96 12.59 22.10
N GLU A 410 -10.04 13.12 22.66
CA GLU A 410 -10.43 12.93 24.06
C GLU A 410 -11.41 11.74 24.21
N ALA A 411 -11.49 11.20 25.42
CA ALA A 411 -12.51 10.22 25.75
C ALA A 411 -13.93 10.82 25.59
N GLY A 412 -14.79 10.15 24.83
CA GLY A 412 -16.13 10.64 24.49
C GLY A 412 -16.21 11.36 23.14
N ASP A 413 -15.09 11.63 22.47
CA ASP A 413 -15.10 12.22 21.12
C ASP A 413 -15.66 11.23 20.10
N THR A 414 -16.29 11.79 19.06
CA THR A 414 -16.74 11.06 17.88
C THR A 414 -15.83 11.40 16.72
N VAL A 415 -15.32 10.38 16.03
CA VAL A 415 -14.51 10.53 14.81
C VAL A 415 -15.34 10.05 13.63
N ASP A 416 -15.56 10.94 12.68
CA ASP A 416 -16.24 10.64 11.42
C ASP A 416 -15.18 10.27 10.37
N LEU A 417 -15.40 9.19 9.63
CA LEU A 417 -14.48 8.66 8.62
C LEU A 417 -15.23 8.51 7.30
N GLU A 418 -14.61 9.01 6.23
CA GLU A 418 -15.05 8.72 4.86
C GLU A 418 -14.13 7.65 4.29
N LEU A 419 -14.71 6.47 4.04
CA LEU A 419 -14.02 5.26 3.63
C LEU A 419 -14.35 4.91 2.17
N SER A 420 -13.38 4.35 1.47
CA SER A 420 -13.50 3.82 0.11
C SER A 420 -12.65 2.55 -0.06
N SER A 421 -12.62 1.95 -1.26
CA SER A 421 -11.90 0.70 -1.52
C SER A 421 -12.38 -0.44 -0.62
N LEU A 422 -13.70 -0.55 -0.40
CA LEU A 422 -14.32 -1.57 0.47
C LEU A 422 -14.94 -2.73 -0.33
N SER A 423 -14.68 -2.81 -1.64
CA SER A 423 -15.32 -3.81 -2.49
C SER A 423 -14.51 -4.12 -3.74
N MET A 424 -14.25 -5.41 -3.96
CA MET A 424 -13.90 -5.92 -5.29
C MET A 424 -15.01 -5.62 -6.31
N THR A 425 -14.65 -5.53 -7.60
CA THR A 425 -15.54 -4.95 -8.62
C THR A 425 -16.10 -5.93 -9.65
N SER A 426 -15.68 -7.19 -9.65
CA SER A 426 -16.14 -8.14 -10.65
C SER A 426 -17.56 -8.66 -10.38
N PRO A 427 -18.31 -9.10 -11.40
CA PRO A 427 -19.62 -9.69 -11.21
C PRO A 427 -19.55 -10.99 -10.39
N GLY A 428 -20.26 -11.03 -9.27
CA GLY A 428 -20.31 -12.19 -8.38
C GLY A 428 -19.30 -12.15 -7.23
N ASP A 429 -18.44 -11.13 -7.16
CA ASP A 429 -17.64 -10.88 -5.97
C ASP A 429 -18.55 -10.62 -4.76
N LEU A 430 -18.11 -11.09 -3.60
CA LEU A 430 -18.78 -10.82 -2.33
C LEU A 430 -18.59 -9.34 -1.97
N THR A 431 -19.62 -8.75 -1.37
CA THR A 431 -19.62 -7.34 -0.97
C THR A 431 -20.21 -7.22 0.42
N ASP A 432 -19.66 -6.34 1.24
CA ASP A 432 -20.28 -5.96 2.50
C ASP A 432 -21.40 -4.96 2.29
N SER A 433 -22.42 -5.03 3.14
CA SER A 433 -23.48 -3.99 3.21
C SER A 433 -23.25 -2.96 4.31
N GLU A 434 -22.31 -3.24 5.22
CA GLU A 434 -21.91 -2.42 6.34
C GLU A 434 -20.45 -2.71 6.67
N VAL A 435 -19.72 -1.69 7.12
CA VAL A 435 -18.41 -1.85 7.77
C VAL A 435 -18.56 -1.55 9.25
N SER A 436 -17.80 -2.25 10.08
CA SER A 436 -17.71 -1.98 11.51
C SER A 436 -16.32 -1.49 11.90
N LEU A 437 -16.27 -0.62 12.91
CA LEU A 437 -15.04 -0.03 13.44
C LEU A 437 -14.82 -0.60 14.84
N THR A 438 -13.84 -1.50 14.98
CA THR A 438 -13.64 -2.26 16.22
C THR A 438 -12.31 -1.92 16.90
N VAL A 439 -12.30 -1.99 18.24
CA VAL A 439 -11.10 -1.88 19.06
C VAL A 439 -11.07 -3.07 20.02
N PHE A 440 -10.03 -3.89 19.93
CA PHE A 440 -9.92 -5.17 20.67
C PHE A 440 -11.20 -6.04 20.55
N GLY A 441 -11.82 -6.08 19.36
CA GLY A 441 -13.05 -6.81 19.09
C GLY A 441 -14.32 -6.21 19.71
N THR A 442 -14.25 -4.96 20.21
CA THR A 442 -15.43 -4.20 20.63
C THR A 442 -15.77 -3.19 19.55
N GLU A 443 -16.95 -3.31 18.96
CA GLU A 443 -17.47 -2.34 18.00
C GLU A 443 -17.71 -0.98 18.67
N LEU A 444 -17.11 0.06 18.09
CA LEU A 444 -17.23 1.46 18.51
C LEU A 444 -18.05 2.30 17.52
N GLY A 445 -18.34 1.75 16.35
CA GLY A 445 -19.02 2.42 15.25
C GLY A 445 -19.29 1.48 14.08
N SER A 446 -20.18 1.92 13.18
CA SER A 446 -20.43 1.26 11.91
C SER A 446 -20.86 2.27 10.85
N GLY A 447 -20.84 1.85 9.59
CA GLY A 447 -21.31 2.65 8.46
C GLY A 447 -21.84 1.76 7.34
N THR A 448 -22.95 2.16 6.72
CA THR A 448 -23.50 1.46 5.55
C THR A 448 -22.51 1.55 4.39
N VAL A 449 -22.31 0.46 3.65
CA VAL A 449 -21.47 0.44 2.44
C VAL A 449 -22.35 0.60 1.21
N GLU A 450 -21.99 1.57 0.36
CA GLU A 450 -22.56 1.74 -0.96
C GLU A 450 -21.55 1.32 -2.04
N THR A 451 -21.81 0.19 -2.70
CA THR A 451 -20.94 -0.30 -3.79
C THR A 451 -21.37 0.28 -5.14
N VAL A 452 -20.82 1.45 -5.48
CA VAL A 452 -20.94 2.04 -6.82
C VAL A 452 -19.68 1.71 -7.62
N LYS A 453 -19.84 0.96 -8.72
CA LYS A 453 -18.74 0.61 -9.62
C LYS A 453 -18.52 1.72 -10.65
N GLN A 454 -17.28 1.94 -11.04
CA GLN A 454 -16.94 2.90 -12.09
C GLN A 454 -17.48 2.46 -13.45
N SER A 455 -18.00 3.39 -14.23
CA SER A 455 -18.61 3.12 -15.54
C SER A 455 -17.70 3.41 -16.74
N ALA A 456 -16.56 4.08 -16.53
CA ALA A 456 -15.60 4.45 -17.56
C ALA A 456 -14.16 4.46 -17.03
N LEU A 457 -13.18 4.39 -17.95
CA LEU A 457 -11.76 4.56 -17.67
C LEU A 457 -11.38 6.06 -17.67
N PRO A 458 -10.25 6.45 -17.04
CA PRO A 458 -9.37 5.60 -16.23
C PRO A 458 -10.02 5.20 -14.90
N GLY A 459 -9.73 3.98 -14.44
CA GLY A 459 -10.29 3.48 -13.20
C GLY A 459 -9.37 3.71 -12.01
N PHE A 460 -9.97 3.76 -10.83
CA PHE A 460 -9.37 3.92 -9.50
C PHE A 460 -10.10 2.99 -8.53
N ASP A 461 -9.51 2.72 -7.37
CA ASP A 461 -10.02 1.70 -6.46
C ASP A 461 -11.05 2.23 -5.45
N GLU A 462 -12.05 2.96 -5.93
CA GLU A 462 -12.96 3.70 -5.04
C GLU A 462 -14.33 3.02 -4.89
N ALA A 463 -14.45 1.74 -5.28
CA ALA A 463 -15.68 0.99 -5.15
C ALA A 463 -15.93 0.54 -3.71
N GLY A 464 -17.18 0.69 -3.25
CA GLY A 464 -17.55 0.44 -1.86
C GLY A 464 -17.14 1.62 -1.00
N THR A 465 -18.06 2.56 -0.82
CA THR A 465 -17.84 3.76 -0.01
C THR A 465 -18.70 3.74 1.25
N SER A 466 -18.19 4.27 2.35
CA SER A 466 -18.95 4.38 3.60
C SER A 466 -18.61 5.67 4.35
N SER A 467 -19.64 6.34 4.88
CA SER A 467 -19.47 7.36 5.92
C SER A 467 -19.76 6.66 7.25
N ALA A 468 -18.71 6.48 8.06
CA ALA A 468 -18.76 5.72 9.31
C ALA A 468 -18.28 6.59 10.47
N SER A 469 -18.95 6.50 11.62
CA SER A 469 -18.58 7.25 12.83
C SER A 469 -18.23 6.28 13.95
N LEU A 470 -17.10 6.50 14.63
CA LEU A 470 -16.75 5.79 15.86
C LEU A 470 -16.80 6.75 17.05
N THR A 471 -17.25 6.27 18.20
CA THR A 471 -17.20 7.04 19.45
C THR A 471 -16.20 6.44 20.42
N ILE A 472 -15.24 7.23 20.86
CA ILE A 472 -14.24 6.82 21.84
C ILE A 472 -14.94 6.66 23.20
N PRO A 473 -14.82 5.51 23.88
CA PRO A 473 -15.48 5.31 25.18
C PRO A 473 -15.13 6.40 26.20
N ASP A 474 -16.11 6.90 26.95
CA ASP A 474 -15.93 7.92 28.02
C ASP A 474 -14.85 7.56 29.07
N ASN A 475 -14.53 6.28 29.19
CA ASN A 475 -13.55 5.74 30.13
C ASN A 475 -12.28 5.21 29.45
N ALA A 476 -12.04 5.57 28.19
CA ALA A 476 -10.79 5.28 27.49
C ALA A 476 -9.61 5.85 28.27
N ALA A 477 -8.53 5.08 28.34
CA ALA A 477 -7.28 5.54 28.92
C ALA A 477 -6.51 6.34 27.86
N GLY A 478 -5.57 7.19 28.28
CA GLY A 478 -4.66 7.81 27.33
C GLY A 478 -3.74 6.76 26.71
N GLY A 479 -3.52 6.84 25.41
CA GLY A 479 -2.66 5.91 24.69
C GLY A 479 -2.94 5.81 23.20
N LEU A 480 -2.28 4.85 22.56
CA LEU A 480 -2.53 4.47 21.17
C LEU A 480 -3.55 3.34 21.13
N TYR A 481 -4.48 3.43 20.20
CA TYR A 481 -5.53 2.45 19.95
C TYR A 481 -5.47 2.03 18.49
N ASP A 482 -5.43 0.72 18.29
CA ASP A 482 -5.59 0.12 16.97
C ASP A 482 -7.09 -0.10 16.72
N VAL A 483 -7.58 0.56 15.68
CA VAL A 483 -8.97 0.46 15.21
C VAL A 483 -8.98 -0.33 13.92
N THR A 484 -9.76 -1.41 13.87
CA THR A 484 -9.91 -2.25 12.69
C THR A 484 -11.20 -1.89 11.96
N ILE A 485 -11.08 -1.65 10.66
CA ILE A 485 -12.18 -1.55 9.71
C ILE A 485 -12.50 -2.97 9.25
N GLU A 486 -13.65 -3.48 9.65
CA GLU A 486 -14.07 -4.87 9.39
C GLU A 486 -15.24 -4.93 8.41
N GLY A 487 -15.04 -5.69 7.33
CA GLY A 487 -16.07 -6.15 6.40
C GLY A 487 -16.54 -7.55 6.78
N PRO A 488 -17.72 -7.72 7.40
CA PRO A 488 -18.11 -8.98 8.03
C PRO A 488 -18.38 -10.14 7.05
N ASP A 489 -18.80 -9.83 5.82
CA ASP A 489 -19.08 -10.82 4.79
C ASP A 489 -17.81 -11.11 3.97
N THR A 490 -17.05 -10.09 3.56
CA THR A 490 -15.83 -10.25 2.76
C THR A 490 -14.63 -10.77 3.56
N GLY A 491 -14.62 -10.55 4.87
CA GLY A 491 -13.47 -10.83 5.74
C GLY A 491 -12.41 -9.72 5.74
N THR A 492 -12.68 -8.58 5.12
CA THR A 492 -11.78 -7.41 5.15
C THR A 492 -11.50 -6.97 6.57
N ALA A 493 -10.22 -6.78 6.89
CA ALA A 493 -9.75 -6.32 8.19
C ALA A 493 -8.49 -5.46 8.02
N VAL A 494 -8.68 -4.15 7.93
CA VAL A 494 -7.57 -3.17 7.80
C VAL A 494 -7.53 -2.29 9.03
N THR A 495 -6.36 -2.19 9.67
CA THR A 495 -6.21 -1.52 10.97
C THR A 495 -5.43 -0.21 10.85
N PHE A 496 -5.94 0.84 11.50
CA PHE A 496 -5.24 2.11 11.70
C PHE A 496 -4.96 2.38 13.17
N THR A 497 -3.96 3.22 13.46
CA THR A 497 -3.67 3.66 14.83
C THR A 497 -4.20 5.08 15.06
N MET A 498 -4.95 5.27 16.14
CA MET A 498 -5.37 6.58 16.66
C MET A 498 -4.78 6.84 18.05
N ALA A 499 -4.65 8.11 18.42
CA ALA A 499 -4.20 8.53 19.74
C ALA A 499 -5.34 9.13 20.57
N VAL A 500 -5.44 8.72 21.83
CA VAL A 500 -6.37 9.27 22.82
C VAL A 500 -5.59 9.95 23.95
N GLU A 501 -5.99 11.16 24.32
CA GLU A 501 -5.38 11.93 25.40
C GLU A 501 -5.52 11.23 26.76
N GLU A 502 -4.49 11.34 27.60
CA GLU A 502 -4.59 10.89 28.98
C GLU A 502 -5.52 11.82 29.77
N ALA A 503 -6.61 11.26 30.31
CA ALA A 503 -7.52 12.02 31.15
C ALA A 503 -6.74 12.73 32.28
N PRO A 504 -6.99 14.01 32.55
CA PRO A 504 -6.21 14.77 33.51
C PRO A 504 -6.28 14.12 34.90
N ASP A 505 -5.11 13.90 35.52
CA ASP A 505 -5.00 13.32 36.88
C ASP A 505 -5.73 14.21 37.90
N THR A 506 -6.94 13.79 38.28
CA THR A 506 -7.76 14.50 39.27
C THR A 506 -7.42 14.12 40.72
N THR A 507 -6.36 13.33 40.96
CA THR A 507 -5.98 12.99 42.33
C THR A 507 -5.38 14.19 43.08
N PRO A 508 -5.98 14.63 44.20
CA PRO A 508 -5.41 15.73 44.97
C PRO A 508 -4.06 15.31 45.56
N PRO A 509 -3.03 16.18 45.57
CA PRO A 509 -1.75 15.86 46.17
C PRO A 509 -1.94 15.48 47.65
N PRO A 510 -1.15 14.52 48.17
CA PRO A 510 -1.26 14.10 49.57
C PRO A 510 -1.07 15.30 50.50
N PRO A 511 -1.82 15.40 51.62
CA PRO A 511 -1.76 16.56 52.50
C PRO A 511 -0.35 16.75 53.06
N VAL A 512 0.25 17.90 52.77
CA VAL A 512 1.56 18.31 53.31
C VAL A 512 1.42 18.43 54.83
N LYS A 513 2.17 17.61 55.58
CA LYS A 513 2.18 17.67 57.04
C LYS A 513 3.00 18.87 57.50
N ALA A 514 2.52 19.58 58.51
CA ALA A 514 3.23 20.74 59.03
C ALA A 514 4.48 20.34 59.86
N PRO A 515 5.60 21.06 59.73
CA PRO A 515 6.82 20.76 60.49
C PRO A 515 6.61 21.03 61.99
N SER A 516 7.04 20.08 62.82
CA SER A 516 6.94 20.21 64.28
C SER A 516 8.22 20.77 64.91
N VAL A 517 8.10 21.44 66.06
CA VAL A 517 9.21 22.00 66.86
C VAL A 517 9.15 21.40 68.26
N ILE A 518 10.26 20.79 68.72
CA ILE A 518 10.36 20.19 70.05
C ILE A 518 11.24 21.04 70.97
N ASN A 519 10.65 21.51 72.07
CA ASN A 519 11.33 22.25 73.13
C ASN A 519 11.44 21.39 74.40
N VAL A 520 12.67 21.11 74.83
CA VAL A 520 12.94 20.28 76.01
C VAL A 520 13.56 21.12 77.13
N ARG A 521 13.04 21.00 78.35
CA ARG A 521 13.59 21.61 79.57
C ARG A 521 13.63 20.59 80.70
N HIS A 522 14.44 20.82 81.73
CA HIS A 522 14.46 19.97 82.91
C HIS A 522 14.49 20.77 84.21
N LYS A 523 14.00 20.16 85.30
CA LYS A 523 14.05 20.71 86.66
C LYS A 523 14.45 19.63 87.69
N PRO A 524 15.32 19.94 88.68
CA PRO A 524 16.06 21.20 88.85
C PRO A 524 17.10 21.41 87.74
N ALA A 525 17.56 22.65 87.54
CA ALA A 525 18.48 23.00 86.45
C ALA A 525 19.91 22.45 86.66
N LYS A 526 20.29 22.20 87.91
CA LYS A 526 21.55 21.57 88.32
C LYS A 526 21.24 20.44 89.32
N PRO A 527 20.74 19.28 88.85
CA PRO A 527 20.41 18.17 89.73
C PRO A 527 21.66 17.58 90.39
N VAL A 528 21.59 17.33 91.69
CA VAL A 528 22.63 16.69 92.50
C VAL A 528 22.55 15.17 92.36
N ALA A 529 23.70 14.53 92.07
CA ALA A 529 23.80 13.08 91.96
C ALA A 529 23.35 12.38 93.25
N GLY A 530 22.68 11.22 93.13
CA GLY A 530 22.17 10.45 94.26
C GLY A 530 20.96 11.05 95.01
N LYS A 531 20.68 12.34 94.82
CA LYS A 531 19.65 13.07 95.58
C LYS A 531 18.44 13.49 94.73
N ASP A 532 18.68 14.24 93.65
CA ASP A 532 17.58 14.94 92.97
C ASP A 532 16.91 14.08 91.90
N ARG A 533 15.57 13.97 91.98
CA ARG A 533 14.75 13.49 90.85
C ARG A 533 14.63 14.59 89.80
N VAL A 534 14.80 14.22 88.52
CA VAL A 534 14.74 15.18 87.41
C VAL A 534 13.41 15.08 86.68
N ARG A 535 12.68 16.19 86.57
CA ARG A 535 11.53 16.31 85.67
C ARG A 535 12.00 16.78 84.32
N ILE A 536 11.83 15.98 83.28
CA ILE A 536 12.02 16.39 81.89
C ILE A 536 10.66 16.82 81.36
N ILE A 537 10.59 18.04 80.85
CA ILE A 537 9.39 18.67 80.30
C ILE A 537 9.64 18.85 78.81
N VAL A 538 8.79 18.23 78.00
CA VAL A 538 8.81 18.31 76.54
C VAL A 538 7.57 19.06 76.10
N ASN A 539 7.73 20.10 75.30
CA ASN A 539 6.65 20.76 74.58
C ASN A 539 6.88 20.57 73.09
N VAL A 540 5.84 20.19 72.35
CA VAL A 540 5.85 20.06 70.90
C VAL A 540 4.78 20.97 70.34
N ALA A 541 5.14 21.77 69.35
CA ALA A 541 4.24 22.64 68.62
C ALA A 541 4.43 22.46 67.12
N SER A 542 3.40 22.74 66.33
CA SER A 542 3.44 22.82 64.87
C SER A 542 2.72 24.10 64.47
N GLU A 543 3.33 24.93 63.62
CA GLU A 543 2.76 26.22 63.20
C GLU A 543 2.25 27.11 64.35
N GLY A 544 2.98 27.13 65.46
CA GLY A 544 2.61 27.90 66.65
C GLY A 544 1.47 27.32 67.50
N ARG A 545 0.87 26.18 67.11
CA ARG A 545 -0.18 25.49 67.87
C ARG A 545 0.36 24.26 68.61
N PRO A 546 -0.21 23.87 69.76
CA PRO A 546 0.17 22.64 70.45
C PRO A 546 -0.01 21.39 69.59
N ALA A 547 1.03 20.57 69.43
CA ALA A 547 0.97 19.34 68.65
C ALA A 547 0.33 18.19 69.46
N GLN A 548 -0.38 17.28 68.79
CA GLN A 548 -0.96 16.08 69.40
C GLN A 548 -0.17 14.83 69.03
N GLY A 549 -0.19 13.80 69.86
CA GLY A 549 0.43 12.51 69.53
C GLY A 549 1.44 12.06 70.59
N ARG A 550 2.37 11.19 70.18
CA ARG A 550 3.29 10.51 71.11
C ARG A 550 4.69 11.08 71.04
N VAL A 551 5.31 11.23 72.20
CA VAL A 551 6.74 11.50 72.35
C VAL A 551 7.43 10.37 73.09
N VAL A 552 8.63 10.03 72.64
CA VAL A 552 9.52 9.04 73.23
C VAL A 552 10.74 9.74 73.79
N ILE A 553 10.97 9.63 75.09
CA ILE A 553 12.07 10.26 75.82
C ILE A 553 13.06 9.17 76.25
N LYS A 554 14.25 9.15 75.65
CA LYS A 554 15.34 8.22 75.99
C LYS A 554 16.45 8.95 76.72
N VAL A 555 16.64 8.63 77.99
CA VAL A 555 17.77 9.11 78.80
C VAL A 555 18.89 8.08 78.72
N ALA A 556 20.13 8.50 78.48
CA ALA A 556 21.28 7.60 78.39
C ALA A 556 21.38 6.67 79.62
N GLY A 557 21.51 5.37 79.38
CA GLY A 557 21.56 4.34 80.43
C GLY A 557 20.21 3.98 81.08
N ARG A 558 19.07 4.39 80.50
CA ARG A 558 17.72 4.09 81.01
C ARG A 558 16.78 3.59 79.92
N LYS A 559 15.71 2.89 80.32
CA LYS A 559 14.59 2.54 79.43
C LYS A 559 13.93 3.81 78.90
N ALA A 560 13.40 3.74 77.68
CA ALA A 560 12.68 4.85 77.07
C ALA A 560 11.31 5.06 77.73
N TYR A 561 10.86 6.31 77.81
CA TYR A 561 9.55 6.69 78.30
C TYR A 561 8.70 7.16 77.13
N THR A 562 7.60 6.46 76.84
CA THR A 562 6.63 6.85 75.81
C THR A 562 5.46 7.55 76.47
N MET A 563 5.13 8.76 76.00
CA MET A 563 4.06 9.59 76.57
C MET A 563 3.20 10.19 75.47
N LEU A 564 1.90 10.28 75.73
CA LEU A 564 0.99 11.12 74.94
C LEU A 564 1.17 12.59 75.37
N LEU A 565 1.21 13.47 74.38
CA LEU A 565 1.13 14.91 74.61
C LEU A 565 -0.29 15.26 75.09
N ASN A 566 -0.38 16.10 76.12
CA ASN A 566 -1.68 16.61 76.56
C ASN A 566 -2.22 17.68 75.58
N ARG A 567 -3.39 18.26 75.87
CA ARG A 567 -4.01 19.34 75.06
C ARG A 567 -3.13 20.58 74.84
N PHE A 568 -2.05 20.74 75.60
CA PHE A 568 -1.07 21.83 75.47
C PHE A 568 0.23 21.37 74.78
N GLY A 569 0.22 20.22 74.10
CA GLY A 569 1.38 19.72 73.39
C GLY A 569 2.52 19.33 74.31
N ARG A 570 2.22 18.97 75.57
CA ARG A 570 3.21 18.80 76.63
C ARG A 570 3.22 17.39 77.20
N ALA A 571 4.42 16.86 77.39
CA ALA A 571 4.70 15.66 78.19
C ALA A 571 5.70 15.95 79.31
N VAL A 572 5.52 15.30 80.47
CA VAL A 572 6.43 15.45 81.61
C VAL A 572 6.77 14.09 82.18
N VAL A 573 8.05 13.73 82.16
CA VAL A 573 8.55 12.49 82.75
C VAL A 573 9.39 12.78 84.00
N LYS A 574 9.16 12.01 85.06
CA LYS A 574 9.98 12.02 86.28
C LYS A 574 11.04 10.94 86.18
N VAL A 575 12.30 11.37 86.16
CA VAL A 575 13.49 10.53 86.05
C VAL A 575 14.10 10.38 87.45
N PRO A 576 14.31 9.14 87.97
CA PRO A 576 15.00 8.91 89.25
C PRO A 576 16.38 9.59 89.35
N PRO A 577 16.97 9.76 90.55
CA PRO A 577 18.28 10.39 90.69
C PRO A 577 19.37 9.71 89.84
N PHE A 578 20.34 10.47 89.38
CA PHE A 578 21.49 9.93 88.64
C PHE A 578 22.57 9.49 89.63
N GLY A 579 23.09 8.27 89.49
CA GLY A 579 24.10 7.74 90.42
C GLY A 579 25.47 8.42 90.34
N GLN A 580 25.78 9.12 89.25
CA GLN A 580 27.07 9.81 89.05
C GLN A 580 26.87 11.20 88.41
N PRO A 581 27.68 12.20 88.80
CA PRO A 581 27.69 13.53 88.15
C PRO A 581 28.12 13.44 86.69
N GLY A 582 27.93 14.53 85.93
CA GLY A 582 28.32 14.65 84.52
C GLY A 582 27.17 14.98 83.58
N ARG A 583 27.48 15.02 82.27
CA ARG A 583 26.49 15.31 81.21
C ARG A 583 25.68 14.05 80.88
N LYS A 584 24.36 14.12 81.01
CA LYS A 584 23.43 13.04 80.65
C LYS A 584 22.64 13.46 79.42
N GLN A 585 22.81 12.74 78.31
CA GLN A 585 22.07 13.00 77.09
C GLN A 585 20.63 12.47 77.20
N VAL A 586 19.69 13.31 76.79
CA VAL A 586 18.28 12.99 76.63
C VAL A 586 17.95 13.15 75.16
N ARG A 587 17.39 12.12 74.57
CA ARG A 587 16.90 12.13 73.19
C ARG A 587 15.39 12.10 73.23
N VAL A 588 14.76 13.06 72.55
CA VAL A 588 13.31 13.17 72.48
C VAL A 588 12.91 13.00 71.02
N THR A 589 12.06 12.02 70.74
CA THR A 589 11.47 11.78 69.42
C THR A 589 9.97 12.03 69.51
N TYR A 590 9.44 12.91 68.68
CA TYR A 590 8.01 13.05 68.41
C TYR A 590 7.69 12.25 67.15
N ASN A 591 6.65 11.42 67.20
CA ASN A 591 6.34 10.48 66.11
C ASN A 591 5.49 11.10 64.98
N GLY A 592 5.11 12.37 65.08
CA GLY A 592 4.16 12.99 64.15
C GLY A 592 2.72 12.46 64.33
N ASN A 593 1.83 12.93 63.48
CA ASN A 593 0.47 12.40 63.32
C ASN A 593 -0.01 12.60 61.87
N LYS A 594 -1.33 12.62 61.66
CA LYS A 594 -1.96 12.88 60.36
C LYS A 594 -1.76 14.31 59.83
N GLU A 595 -1.46 15.27 60.70
CA GLU A 595 -1.36 16.71 60.40
C GLU A 595 0.07 17.25 60.55
N THR A 596 0.97 16.53 61.24
CA THR A 596 2.28 17.05 61.66
C THR A 596 3.40 16.03 61.47
N GLU A 597 4.57 16.53 61.08
CA GLU A 597 5.75 15.71 60.82
C GLU A 597 6.42 15.19 62.11
N PRO A 598 7.00 13.97 62.09
CA PRO A 598 7.87 13.51 63.15
C PRO A 598 9.12 14.41 63.28
N ASN A 599 9.60 14.62 64.50
CA ASN A 599 10.82 15.38 64.76
C ASN A 599 11.62 14.74 65.90
N ARG A 600 12.92 15.02 65.98
CA ARG A 600 13.81 14.53 67.01
C ARG A 600 14.81 15.58 67.45
N VAL A 601 14.91 15.78 68.76
CA VAL A 601 15.92 16.68 69.35
C VAL A 601 16.75 15.98 70.43
N ARG A 602 17.94 16.54 70.70
CA ARG A 602 18.78 16.14 71.82
C ARG A 602 18.82 17.27 72.86
N HIS A 603 18.71 16.89 74.13
CA HIS A 603 18.83 17.77 75.27
C HIS A 603 19.88 17.23 76.24
N VAL A 604 20.59 18.11 76.94
CA VAL A 604 21.64 17.70 77.89
C VAL A 604 21.29 18.16 79.30
N ILE A 605 21.36 17.23 80.24
CA ILE A 605 21.22 17.51 81.68
C ILE A 605 22.63 17.47 82.28
N ARG A 606 23.05 18.53 82.98
CA ARG A 606 24.33 18.57 83.71
C ARG A 606 24.10 18.25 85.17
N VAL A 607 24.42 17.02 85.57
CA VAL A 607 24.31 16.55 86.95
C VAL A 607 25.56 16.98 87.72
N VAL A 608 25.37 17.65 88.86
CA VAL A 608 26.46 18.12 89.72
C VAL A 608 26.73 17.13 90.85
N ARG A 609 27.91 17.24 91.47
CA ARG A 609 28.27 16.45 92.66
C ARG A 609 27.37 16.79 93.83
#